data_AF-J9CYC2-F1
#
_entry.id   AF-J9CYC2-F1
#
_cell.length_a   1.000
_cell.length_b   1.000
_cell.length_c   1.000
_cell.angle_alpha   90.00
_cell.angle_beta   90.00
_cell.angle_gamma   90.00
#
_symmetry.space_group_name_H-M   'P 1'
#
loop_
_entity.id
_entity.type
_entity.pdbx_description
1 polymer ?
#
loop_
_entity_poly.entity_id
_entity_poly.type
_entity_poly.pdbx_seq_one_letter_code
_entity_poly.pdbx_strand_id
1 'polypeptide(L)'
;MTVANRAIGAPINIWNDHSDSMSQRDAGWIQLFAETNQEAVDLHIQAFRIAEEMSLPVMVCMDGFVLTHAFERMDIPSQEEVDKFLPPYSPRQVLDPTNPYSIGAMVGPEAFTEVRWLANQKMLDSLQVIENVSKDYEAVIGRKAGGLIDSYRMEDAETCVFAMGALVGTIKDTVDEMRARGKKIGVVSLKCFRPFPSECVRKALQHVKTVVVIDRAISAGVGGIVELEVMKSIRGLPIRQYSVIAGLGGRAVSRQSLATAFESAMKGTLSDEPTFLDLDKELVDRQLERERHMRHVGPVAEALNRHVTERKLSRGEEI
;
A
#
# COMPACT_ATOMS: atom_id res chain seq x y z
N MET A 1 -12.55 9.28 -3.10
CA MET A 1 -11.52 9.98 -3.90
C MET A 1 -10.62 8.94 -4.54
N THR A 2 -10.46 8.97 -5.86
CA THR A 2 -9.45 8.16 -6.54
C THR A 2 -8.09 8.82 -6.38
N VAL A 3 -7.07 8.04 -5.99
CA VAL A 3 -5.68 8.51 -5.90
C VAL A 3 -4.84 7.65 -6.84
N ALA A 4 -4.38 8.25 -7.94
CA ALA A 4 -3.37 7.67 -8.80
C ALA A 4 -1.99 7.86 -8.13
N ASN A 5 -1.56 6.87 -7.35
CA ASN A 5 -0.41 6.97 -6.49
C ASN A 5 0.88 7.29 -7.26
N ARG A 6 1.59 8.31 -6.77
CA ARG A 6 2.78 8.89 -7.38
C ARG A 6 3.78 9.34 -6.32
N ALA A 7 5.05 9.30 -6.68
CA ALA A 7 6.14 9.89 -5.92
C ALA A 7 5.93 11.38 -5.58
N ILE A 8 6.06 11.74 -4.30
CA ILE A 8 6.14 13.12 -3.83
C ILE A 8 7.52 13.72 -4.19
N GLY A 9 7.53 14.97 -4.67
CA GLY A 9 8.78 15.72 -4.88
C GLY A 9 9.30 16.43 -3.62
N ALA A 10 10.57 16.84 -3.55
CA ALA A 10 11.59 16.89 -4.59
C ALA A 10 12.59 15.72 -4.53
N PRO A 11 13.14 15.24 -5.67
CA PRO A 11 12.95 15.76 -7.04
C PRO A 11 11.58 15.43 -7.63
N ILE A 12 11.17 16.14 -8.69
CA ILE A 12 9.94 15.77 -9.41
C ILE A 12 10.06 14.33 -9.93
N ASN A 13 9.05 13.54 -9.65
CA ASN A 13 8.90 12.21 -10.22
C ASN A 13 7.41 11.98 -10.48
N ILE A 14 7.09 11.61 -11.72
CA ILE A 14 5.71 11.38 -12.16
C ILE A 14 5.26 9.94 -11.98
N TRP A 15 6.22 9.04 -11.75
CA TRP A 15 6.02 7.61 -11.65
C TRP A 15 5.51 7.19 -10.28
N ASN A 16 5.10 5.93 -10.18
CA ASN A 16 4.46 5.41 -9.00
C ASN A 16 5.43 5.11 -7.86
N ASP A 17 4.99 5.53 -6.69
CA ASP A 17 5.23 4.92 -5.39
C ASP A 17 4.04 5.31 -4.49
N HIS A 18 4.01 4.93 -3.22
CA HIS A 18 2.88 5.20 -2.31
C HIS A 18 3.07 6.44 -1.43
N SER A 19 4.13 7.23 -1.64
CA SER A 19 4.48 8.33 -0.73
C SER A 19 3.38 9.39 -0.61
N ASP A 20 2.64 9.66 -1.68
CA ASP A 20 1.53 10.60 -1.70
C ASP A 20 0.39 10.22 -0.74
N SER A 21 -0.24 9.07 -0.94
CA SER A 21 -1.32 8.58 -0.06
C SER A 21 -0.82 8.32 1.35
N MET A 22 0.42 7.83 1.50
CA MET A 22 1.02 7.56 2.82
C MET A 22 1.29 8.84 3.61
N SER A 23 1.51 9.99 2.95
CA SER A 23 1.59 11.29 3.61
C SER A 23 0.25 11.74 4.21
N GLN A 24 -0.86 11.18 3.73
CA GLN A 24 -2.22 11.50 4.15
C GLN A 24 -2.84 10.43 5.07
N ARG A 25 -2.05 9.44 5.52
CA ARG A 25 -2.55 8.32 6.34
C ARG A 25 -3.20 8.71 7.68
N ASP A 26 -2.84 9.89 8.19
CA ASP A 26 -3.32 10.42 9.47
C ASP A 26 -4.41 11.51 9.29
N ALA A 27 -4.84 11.75 8.04
CA ALA A 27 -5.85 12.76 7.69
C ALA A 27 -7.30 12.34 8.01
N GLY A 28 -7.52 11.13 8.54
CA GLY A 28 -8.85 10.62 8.88
C GLY A 28 -9.63 10.00 7.72
N TRP A 29 -8.91 9.53 6.69
CA TRP A 29 -9.49 8.84 5.54
C TRP A 29 -9.31 7.33 5.65
N ILE A 30 -10.31 6.58 5.21
CA ILE A 30 -10.15 5.16 4.89
C ILE A 30 -9.28 5.06 3.63
N GLN A 31 -8.32 4.15 3.58
CA GLN A 31 -7.41 3.96 2.44
C GLN A 31 -7.46 2.52 1.96
N LEU A 32 -8.06 2.32 0.79
CA LEU A 32 -8.19 1.04 0.10
C LEU A 32 -7.20 0.99 -1.08
N PHE A 33 -6.43 -0.08 -1.21
CA PHE A 33 -5.43 -0.24 -2.27
C PHE A 33 -5.86 -1.31 -3.26
N ALA A 34 -5.98 -0.92 -4.53
CA ALA A 34 -6.27 -1.83 -5.63
C ALA A 34 -5.01 -2.62 -6.02
N GLU A 35 -5.15 -3.93 -6.17
CA GLU A 35 -4.11 -4.81 -6.72
C GLU A 35 -4.16 -4.87 -8.25
N THR A 36 -5.36 -4.77 -8.85
CA THR A 36 -5.59 -4.90 -10.29
C THR A 36 -6.52 -3.83 -10.82
N ASN A 37 -6.57 -3.67 -12.15
CA ASN A 37 -7.54 -2.79 -12.82
C ASN A 37 -8.99 -3.19 -12.52
N GLN A 38 -9.28 -4.50 -12.50
CA GLN A 38 -10.59 -5.01 -12.13
C GLN A 38 -10.94 -4.66 -10.67
N GLU A 39 -10.03 -4.91 -9.72
CA GLU A 39 -10.27 -4.58 -8.32
C GLU A 39 -10.42 -3.08 -8.11
N ALA A 40 -9.75 -2.24 -8.91
CA ALA A 40 -9.96 -0.81 -8.87
C ALA A 40 -11.43 -0.45 -9.18
N VAL A 41 -12.03 -0.99 -10.25
CA VAL A 41 -13.47 -0.76 -10.56
C VAL A 41 -14.34 -1.15 -9.38
N ASP A 42 -14.12 -2.35 -8.84
CA ASP A 42 -14.94 -2.92 -7.79
C ASP A 42 -14.82 -2.12 -6.47
N LEU A 43 -13.60 -1.70 -6.11
CA LEU A 43 -13.34 -0.87 -4.94
C LEU A 43 -13.97 0.52 -5.02
N HIS A 44 -14.09 1.12 -6.20
CA HIS A 44 -14.77 2.41 -6.33
C HIS A 44 -16.25 2.31 -5.99
N ILE A 45 -16.92 1.24 -6.40
CA ILE A 45 -18.34 0.98 -6.06
C ILE A 45 -18.48 0.73 -4.56
N GLN A 46 -17.61 -0.11 -3.98
CA GLN A 46 -17.59 -0.36 -2.54
C GLN A 46 -17.31 0.91 -1.72
N ALA A 47 -16.42 1.78 -2.20
CA ALA A 47 -16.02 3.00 -1.51
C ALA A 47 -17.19 3.97 -1.28
N PHE A 48 -18.14 4.08 -2.22
CA PHE A 48 -19.35 4.87 -2.00
C PHE A 48 -20.17 4.30 -0.84
N ARG A 49 -20.46 2.99 -0.88
CA ARG A 49 -21.22 2.32 0.18
C ARG A 49 -20.56 2.48 1.57
N ILE A 50 -19.25 2.27 1.65
CA ILE A 50 -18.48 2.43 2.89
C ILE A 50 -18.54 3.88 3.38
N ALA A 51 -18.35 4.85 2.48
CA ALA A 51 -18.35 6.27 2.83
C ALA A 51 -19.71 6.74 3.33
N GLU A 52 -20.80 6.30 2.71
CA GLU A 52 -22.18 6.64 3.10
C GLU A 52 -22.56 6.03 4.45
N GLU A 53 -22.22 4.75 4.65
CA GLU A 53 -22.51 4.05 5.90
C GLU A 53 -21.68 4.62 7.06
N MET A 54 -20.41 4.94 6.83
CA MET A 54 -19.51 5.42 7.88
C MET A 54 -19.47 6.93 8.02
N SER A 55 -19.94 7.71 7.06
CA SER A 55 -19.70 9.16 7.03
C SER A 55 -18.20 9.50 7.13
N LEU A 56 -17.35 8.62 6.62
CA LEU A 56 -15.89 8.77 6.58
C LEU A 56 -15.45 8.85 5.11
N PRO A 57 -14.51 9.74 4.78
CA PRO A 57 -14.03 9.84 3.42
C PRO A 57 -13.14 8.62 3.08
N VAL A 58 -13.28 8.09 1.86
CA VAL A 58 -12.55 6.90 1.38
C VAL A 58 -11.63 7.27 0.22
N MET A 59 -10.35 6.91 0.31
CA MET A 59 -9.39 6.92 -0.78
C MET A 59 -9.35 5.55 -1.44
N VAL A 60 -9.55 5.50 -2.75
CA VAL A 60 -9.23 4.33 -3.57
C VAL A 60 -7.90 4.60 -4.24
N CYS A 61 -6.86 3.96 -3.71
CA CYS A 61 -5.47 4.07 -4.12
C CYS A 61 -5.21 3.11 -5.29
N MET A 62 -4.73 3.65 -6.40
CA MET A 62 -4.35 2.91 -7.61
C MET A 62 -2.91 3.24 -7.95
N ASP A 63 -2.07 2.21 -8.17
CA ASP A 63 -0.67 2.43 -8.55
C ASP A 63 -0.58 3.17 -9.89
N GLY A 64 -0.04 4.39 -9.87
CA GLY A 64 0.13 5.23 -11.06
C GLY A 64 0.97 4.54 -12.13
N PHE A 65 0.66 4.79 -13.40
CA PHE A 65 1.21 4.08 -14.57
C PHE A 65 0.89 2.58 -14.63
N VAL A 66 1.17 1.83 -13.56
CA VAL A 66 0.99 0.37 -13.49
C VAL A 66 -0.48 -0.02 -13.65
N LEU A 67 -1.38 0.62 -12.90
CA LEU A 67 -2.83 0.40 -13.05
C LEU A 67 -3.48 1.50 -13.88
N THR A 68 -3.10 2.75 -13.65
CA THR A 68 -3.84 3.88 -14.25
C THR A 68 -3.63 4.04 -15.76
N HIS A 69 -2.57 3.47 -16.32
CA HIS A 69 -2.27 3.53 -17.76
C HIS A 69 -2.21 2.15 -18.42
N ALA A 70 -2.57 1.09 -17.70
CA ALA A 70 -2.71 -0.24 -18.28
C ALA A 70 -3.99 -0.32 -19.13
N PHE A 71 -3.89 -1.04 -20.25
CA PHE A 71 -5.03 -1.39 -21.06
C PHE A 71 -5.35 -2.87 -20.83
N GLU A 72 -6.47 -3.14 -20.18
CA GLU A 72 -6.93 -4.48 -19.85
C GLU A 72 -8.44 -4.57 -20.03
N ARG A 73 -8.94 -5.77 -20.35
CA ARG A 73 -10.38 -6.04 -20.35
C ARG A 73 -10.86 -6.15 -18.90
N MET A 74 -11.91 -5.40 -18.57
CA MET A 74 -12.56 -5.45 -17.27
C MET A 74 -14.02 -5.81 -17.41
N ASP A 75 -14.54 -6.51 -16.41
CA ASP A 75 -15.95 -6.83 -16.25
C ASP A 75 -16.61 -5.71 -15.42
N ILE A 76 -17.28 -4.79 -16.12
CA ILE A 76 -17.98 -3.66 -15.51
C ILE A 76 -19.37 -4.13 -15.08
N PRO A 77 -19.75 -4.01 -13.79
CA PRO A 77 -21.11 -4.29 -13.35
C PRO A 77 -22.13 -3.45 -14.12
N SER A 78 -23.28 -4.04 -14.44
CA SER A 78 -24.42 -3.31 -14.97
C SER A 78 -24.96 -2.31 -13.95
N GLN A 79 -25.65 -1.27 -14.42
CA GLN A 79 -26.28 -0.30 -13.52
C GLN A 79 -27.27 -0.97 -12.54
N GLU A 80 -28.03 -1.98 -12.99
CA GLU A 80 -28.97 -2.71 -12.14
C GLU A 80 -28.27 -3.46 -10.99
N GLU A 81 -27.11 -4.06 -11.25
CA GLU A 81 -26.29 -4.70 -10.22
C GLU A 81 -25.74 -3.68 -9.21
N VAL A 82 -25.31 -2.52 -9.70
CA VAL A 82 -24.84 -1.41 -8.83
C VAL A 82 -25.98 -0.89 -7.96
N ASP A 83 -27.17 -0.64 -8.53
CA ASP A 83 -28.34 -0.12 -7.79
C ASP A 83 -28.83 -1.12 -6.74
N LYS A 84 -28.69 -2.43 -7.01
CA LYS A 84 -28.98 -3.49 -6.04
C LYS A 84 -27.99 -3.53 -4.88
N PHE A 85 -26.73 -3.18 -5.13
CA PHE A 85 -25.66 -3.17 -4.14
C PHE A 85 -25.58 -1.86 -3.33
N LEU A 86 -25.79 -0.72 -3.99
CA LEU A 86 -25.67 0.63 -3.46
C LEU A 86 -27.04 1.33 -3.59
N PRO A 87 -27.86 1.35 -2.53
CA PRO A 87 -29.17 1.99 -2.58
C PRO A 87 -29.04 3.53 -2.77
N PRO A 88 -30.14 4.23 -3.09
CA PRO A 88 -30.12 5.68 -3.28
C PRO A 88 -29.52 6.43 -2.08
N TYR A 89 -28.63 7.37 -2.38
CA TYR A 89 -27.91 8.14 -1.37
C TYR A 89 -28.86 8.95 -0.47
N SER A 90 -28.73 8.73 0.85
CA SER A 90 -29.42 9.51 1.88
C SER A 90 -28.40 10.14 2.83
N PRO A 91 -27.96 11.39 2.59
CA PRO A 91 -26.95 12.06 3.40
C PRO A 91 -27.34 12.14 4.88
N ARG A 92 -26.39 11.80 5.77
CA ARG A 92 -26.55 12.02 7.22
C ARG A 92 -26.60 13.51 7.59
N GLN A 93 -25.96 14.35 6.78
CA GLN A 93 -25.89 15.79 6.97
C GLN A 93 -26.25 16.49 5.64
N VAL A 94 -27.38 17.21 5.64
CA VAL A 94 -27.84 18.15 4.61
C VAL A 94 -27.97 19.57 5.18
N LEU A 95 -27.31 20.56 4.54
CA LEU A 95 -27.55 21.97 4.86
C LEU A 95 -28.97 22.35 4.41
N ASP A 96 -29.86 22.60 5.38
CA ASP A 96 -31.26 22.96 5.17
C ASP A 96 -31.60 24.26 5.91
N PRO A 97 -32.02 25.34 5.23
CA PRO A 97 -32.43 26.59 5.88
C PRO A 97 -33.61 26.43 6.85
N THR A 98 -34.46 25.43 6.65
CA THR A 98 -35.61 25.14 7.52
C THR A 98 -35.22 24.36 8.77
N ASN A 99 -34.13 23.60 8.72
CA ASN A 99 -33.54 22.87 9.84
C ASN A 99 -32.02 23.13 9.93
N PRO A 100 -31.61 24.35 10.32
CA PRO A 100 -30.22 24.76 10.21
C PRO A 100 -29.35 24.15 11.30
N TYR A 101 -28.12 23.80 10.94
CA TYR A 101 -27.05 23.47 11.89
C TYR A 101 -25.68 23.91 11.35
N SER A 102 -24.72 24.06 12.26
CA SER A 102 -23.35 24.50 11.93
C SER A 102 -22.42 23.31 11.70
N ILE A 103 -21.73 23.28 10.56
CA ILE A 103 -20.67 22.30 10.25
C ILE A 103 -19.31 22.97 10.47
N GLY A 104 -18.41 22.28 11.18
CA GLY A 104 -17.06 22.80 11.46
C GLY A 104 -17.01 23.84 12.58
N ALA A 105 -17.91 23.73 13.57
CA ALA A 105 -17.87 24.58 14.75
C ALA A 105 -16.54 24.43 15.52
N MET A 106 -16.07 25.52 16.13
CA MET A 106 -14.94 25.49 17.04
C MET A 106 -15.29 24.67 18.28
N VAL A 107 -14.49 23.65 18.59
CA VAL A 107 -14.64 22.83 19.80
C VAL A 107 -13.56 23.22 20.79
N GLY A 108 -13.96 23.59 22.01
CA GLY A 108 -13.05 23.93 23.10
C GLY A 108 -12.28 22.72 23.65
N PRO A 109 -11.21 22.97 24.42
CA PRO A 109 -10.39 21.90 25.00
C PRO A 109 -11.18 20.97 25.93
N GLU A 110 -12.33 21.39 26.45
CA GLU A 110 -13.21 20.61 27.34
C GLU A 110 -13.94 19.47 26.63
N ALA A 111 -13.99 19.48 25.29
CA ALA A 111 -14.71 18.48 24.50
C ALA A 111 -13.91 17.95 23.30
N PHE A 112 -12.78 18.57 22.94
CA PHE A 112 -12.04 18.19 21.74
C PHE A 112 -11.46 16.76 21.83
N THR A 113 -11.06 16.33 23.03
CA THR A 113 -10.57 14.96 23.28
C THR A 113 -11.65 13.93 22.96
N GLU A 114 -12.88 14.16 23.42
CA GLU A 114 -14.04 13.31 23.20
C GLU A 114 -14.42 13.27 21.72
N VAL A 115 -14.36 14.42 21.02
CA VAL A 115 -14.56 14.48 19.56
C VAL A 115 -13.52 13.63 18.83
N ARG A 116 -12.25 13.70 19.22
CA ARG A 116 -11.18 12.87 18.63
C ARG A 116 -11.34 11.40 18.96
N TRP A 117 -11.78 11.07 20.17
CA TRP A 117 -12.07 9.68 20.57
C TRP A 117 -13.21 9.10 19.74
N LEU A 118 -14.31 9.85 19.54
CA LEU A 118 -15.43 9.42 18.70
C LEU A 118 -15.00 9.23 17.23
N ALA A 119 -14.17 10.13 16.69
CA ALA A 119 -13.61 9.97 15.34
C ALA A 119 -12.72 8.72 15.22
N ASN A 120 -11.90 8.44 16.24
CA ASN A 120 -11.09 7.23 16.31
C ASN A 120 -11.97 5.97 16.39
N GLN A 121 -13.00 5.97 17.23
CA GLN A 121 -13.93 4.85 17.35
C GLN A 121 -14.63 4.59 16.01
N LYS A 122 -15.09 5.64 15.34
CA LYS A 122 -15.72 5.53 14.02
C LYS A 122 -14.78 4.92 12.97
N MET A 123 -13.50 5.27 13.01
CA MET A 123 -12.48 4.67 12.15
C MET A 123 -12.28 3.19 12.46
N LEU A 124 -12.27 2.78 13.74
CA LEU A 124 -12.17 1.37 14.13
C LEU A 124 -13.39 0.56 13.73
N ASP A 125 -14.60 1.11 13.93
CA ASP A 125 -15.86 0.48 13.55
C ASP A 125 -15.93 0.21 12.04
N SER A 126 -15.19 0.98 11.23
CA SER A 126 -15.17 0.81 9.77
C SER A 126 -14.52 -0.49 9.32
N LEU A 127 -13.69 -1.14 10.16
CA LEU A 127 -13.09 -2.44 9.85
C LEU A 127 -14.17 -3.49 9.52
N GLN A 128 -15.21 -3.57 10.36
CA GLN A 128 -16.30 -4.54 10.17
C GLN A 128 -17.17 -4.17 8.96
N VAL A 129 -17.39 -2.87 8.73
CA VAL A 129 -18.15 -2.41 7.56
C VAL A 129 -17.43 -2.74 6.26
N ILE A 130 -16.12 -2.55 6.19
CA ILE A 130 -15.31 -2.88 4.99
C ILE A 130 -15.43 -4.38 4.66
N GLU A 131 -15.33 -5.26 5.66
CA GLU A 131 -15.52 -6.71 5.47
C GLU A 131 -16.94 -7.09 5.03
N ASN A 132 -17.96 -6.49 5.65
CA ASN A 132 -19.35 -6.75 5.29
C ASN A 132 -19.66 -6.28 3.87
N VAL A 133 -19.19 -5.09 3.51
CA VAL A 133 -19.37 -4.52 2.18
C VAL A 133 -18.68 -5.39 1.12
N SER A 134 -17.48 -5.91 1.38
CA SER A 134 -16.79 -6.82 0.47
C SER A 134 -17.57 -8.13 0.25
N LYS A 135 -18.14 -8.71 1.32
CA LYS A 135 -18.99 -9.92 1.24
C LYS A 135 -20.29 -9.68 0.50
N ASP A 136 -20.96 -8.56 0.78
CA ASP A 136 -22.19 -8.19 0.09
C ASP A 136 -21.94 -7.92 -1.40
N TYR A 137 -20.78 -7.33 -1.71
CA TYR A 137 -20.35 -7.11 -3.08
C TYR A 137 -20.19 -8.44 -3.81
N GLU A 138 -19.49 -9.41 -3.20
CA GLU A 138 -19.36 -10.76 -3.75
C GLU A 138 -20.73 -11.44 -3.95
N ALA A 139 -21.66 -11.29 -3.01
CA ALA A 139 -22.99 -11.89 -3.10
C ALA A 139 -23.85 -11.28 -4.22
N VAL A 140 -23.71 -9.97 -4.50
CA VAL A 140 -24.51 -9.28 -5.54
C VAL A 140 -23.87 -9.37 -6.92
N ILE A 141 -22.54 -9.18 -7.00
CA ILE A 141 -21.78 -9.06 -8.24
C ILE A 141 -21.17 -10.39 -8.67
N GLY A 142 -21.04 -11.36 -7.75
CA GLY A 142 -20.54 -12.70 -8.04
C GLY A 142 -19.02 -12.83 -8.08
N ARG A 143 -18.27 -11.84 -7.58
CA ARG A 143 -16.80 -11.90 -7.49
C ARG A 143 -16.27 -11.25 -6.21
N LYS A 144 -15.24 -11.85 -5.65
CA LYS A 144 -14.54 -11.34 -4.47
C LYS A 144 -13.70 -10.11 -4.86
N ALA A 145 -13.87 -9.01 -4.13
CA ALA A 145 -13.05 -7.81 -4.27
C ALA A 145 -13.01 -7.03 -2.95
N GLY A 146 -11.89 -6.37 -2.65
CA GLY A 146 -11.73 -5.56 -1.44
C GLY A 146 -11.57 -6.38 -0.16
N GLY A 147 -12.13 -5.87 0.94
CA GLY A 147 -11.92 -6.40 2.29
C GLY A 147 -10.70 -5.78 2.99
N LEU A 148 -10.27 -6.39 4.10
CA LEU A 148 -9.14 -5.87 4.87
C LEU A 148 -7.79 -6.43 4.39
N ILE A 149 -7.72 -7.75 4.21
CA ILE A 149 -6.56 -8.48 3.72
C ILE A 149 -6.99 -9.65 2.83
N ASP A 150 -6.09 -10.10 1.96
CA ASP A 150 -6.23 -11.34 1.19
C ASP A 150 -5.01 -12.24 1.39
N SER A 151 -5.20 -13.56 1.42
CA SER A 151 -4.12 -14.53 1.64
C SER A 151 -3.95 -15.43 0.43
N TYR A 152 -2.71 -15.69 0.04
CA TYR A 152 -2.36 -16.53 -1.09
C TYR A 152 -1.25 -17.52 -0.70
N ARG A 153 -1.54 -18.83 -0.78
CA ARG A 153 -0.63 -19.92 -0.40
C ARG A 153 -0.08 -19.82 1.02
N MET A 154 -0.96 -19.59 1.99
CA MET A 154 -0.59 -19.40 3.41
C MET A 154 -0.80 -20.64 4.27
N GLU A 155 -1.43 -21.69 3.75
CA GLU A 155 -1.89 -22.87 4.50
C GLU A 155 -0.75 -23.63 5.21
N ASP A 156 0.41 -23.69 4.56
CA ASP A 156 1.63 -24.37 5.03
C ASP A 156 2.86 -23.44 5.02
N ALA A 157 2.66 -22.13 4.85
CA ALA A 157 3.74 -21.17 4.69
C ALA A 157 4.57 -21.05 5.97
N GLU A 158 5.90 -21.10 5.83
CA GLU A 158 6.85 -20.78 6.91
C GLU A 158 7.40 -19.35 6.74
N THR A 159 7.33 -18.78 5.54
CA THR A 159 7.66 -17.39 5.24
C THR A 159 6.46 -16.69 4.60
N CYS A 160 6.11 -15.50 5.09
CA CYS A 160 5.10 -14.65 4.47
C CYS A 160 5.77 -13.46 3.78
N VAL A 161 5.34 -13.13 2.57
CA VAL A 161 5.57 -11.81 1.98
C VAL A 161 4.33 -10.95 2.24
N PHE A 162 4.51 -9.79 2.84
CA PHE A 162 3.42 -8.85 3.15
C PHE A 162 3.58 -7.60 2.30
N ALA A 163 2.59 -7.29 1.47
CA ALA A 163 2.65 -6.17 0.53
C ALA A 163 1.26 -5.62 0.22
N MET A 164 1.18 -4.50 -0.51
CA MET A 164 -0.06 -3.90 -0.98
C MET A 164 0.11 -3.29 -2.38
N GLY A 165 -1.01 -3.00 -3.04
CA GLY A 165 -1.03 -2.41 -4.37
C GLY A 165 -0.65 -3.40 -5.48
N ALA A 166 -0.36 -2.89 -6.67
CA ALA A 166 -0.20 -3.69 -7.88
C ALA A 166 1.06 -4.58 -7.87
N LEU A 167 2.05 -4.25 -7.04
CA LEU A 167 3.26 -5.07 -6.89
C LEU A 167 2.95 -6.49 -6.38
N VAL A 168 1.81 -6.67 -5.70
CA VAL A 168 1.38 -7.98 -5.20
C VAL A 168 1.24 -9.01 -6.33
N GLY A 169 0.82 -8.61 -7.53
CA GLY A 169 0.76 -9.51 -8.70
C GLY A 169 2.12 -10.14 -9.03
N THR A 170 3.16 -9.31 -9.19
CA THR A 170 4.53 -9.79 -9.44
C THR A 170 5.09 -10.62 -8.27
N ILE A 171 4.70 -10.30 -7.03
CA ILE A 171 5.06 -11.08 -5.85
C ILE A 171 4.42 -12.47 -5.89
N LYS A 172 3.12 -12.59 -6.24
CA LYS A 172 2.41 -13.87 -6.38
C LYS A 172 3.07 -14.76 -7.43
N ASP A 173 3.42 -14.22 -8.60
CA ASP A 173 4.17 -14.94 -9.64
C ASP A 173 5.52 -15.45 -9.12
N THR A 174 6.24 -14.62 -8.37
CA THR A 174 7.54 -14.99 -7.78
C THR A 174 7.38 -16.10 -6.72
N VAL A 175 6.35 -15.99 -5.89
CA VAL A 175 5.99 -17.01 -4.89
C VAL A 175 5.62 -18.32 -5.56
N ASP A 176 4.89 -18.31 -6.68
CA ASP A 176 4.56 -19.51 -7.44
C ASP A 176 5.80 -20.24 -7.96
N GLU A 177 6.77 -19.51 -8.53
CA GLU A 177 8.04 -20.07 -8.97
C GLU A 177 8.86 -20.66 -7.81
N MET A 178 8.90 -19.98 -6.66
CA MET A 178 9.60 -20.47 -5.47
C MET A 178 8.90 -21.69 -4.87
N ARG A 179 7.56 -21.71 -4.87
CA ARG A 179 6.73 -22.86 -4.44
C ARG A 179 6.97 -24.08 -5.33
N ALA A 180 7.10 -23.90 -6.63
CA ALA A 180 7.48 -24.98 -7.56
C ALA A 180 8.87 -25.57 -7.24
N ARG A 181 9.74 -24.82 -6.57
CA ARG A 181 11.06 -25.26 -6.06
C ARG A 181 11.01 -25.75 -4.60
N GLY A 182 9.82 -26.00 -4.06
CA GLY A 182 9.61 -26.56 -2.72
C GLY A 182 9.75 -25.57 -1.56
N LYS A 183 9.74 -24.26 -1.82
CA LYS A 183 9.78 -23.26 -0.75
C LYS A 183 8.39 -23.07 -0.13
N LYS A 184 8.32 -23.06 1.20
CA LYS A 184 7.07 -22.80 1.94
C LYS A 184 6.85 -21.30 2.16
N ILE A 185 6.47 -20.61 1.09
CA ILE A 185 6.27 -19.15 1.06
C ILE A 185 4.87 -18.75 0.62
N GLY A 186 4.21 -17.88 1.38
CA GLY A 186 2.90 -17.33 1.04
C GLY A 186 2.93 -15.81 0.92
N VAL A 187 1.80 -15.24 0.50
CA VAL A 187 1.59 -13.80 0.41
C VAL A 187 0.37 -13.40 1.23
N VAL A 188 0.50 -12.31 1.97
CA VAL A 188 -0.64 -11.56 2.51
C VAL A 188 -0.67 -10.20 1.81
N SER A 189 -1.76 -9.96 1.08
CA SER A 189 -2.06 -8.70 0.41
C SER A 189 -2.87 -7.82 1.35
N LEU A 190 -2.37 -6.64 1.68
CA LEU A 190 -3.11 -5.64 2.46
C LEU A 190 -4.02 -4.84 1.50
N LYS A 191 -5.33 -4.95 1.73
CA LYS A 191 -6.36 -4.29 0.91
C LYS A 191 -6.80 -2.96 1.52
N CYS A 192 -6.87 -2.89 2.86
CA CYS A 192 -7.18 -1.68 3.60
C CYS A 192 -6.01 -1.30 4.52
N PHE A 193 -5.31 -0.20 4.21
CA PHE A 193 -4.19 0.27 5.05
C PHE A 193 -4.66 1.15 6.22
N ARG A 194 -5.74 1.91 6.03
CA ARG A 194 -6.39 2.72 7.07
C ARG A 194 -7.90 2.48 7.04
N PRO A 195 -8.54 2.10 8.17
CA PRO A 195 -7.92 1.62 9.41
C PRO A 195 -7.01 0.41 9.17
N PHE A 196 -5.93 0.28 9.95
CA PHE A 196 -5.04 -0.87 9.81
C PHE A 196 -5.62 -2.11 10.53
N PRO A 197 -5.74 -3.27 9.87
CA PRO A 197 -6.43 -4.44 10.40
C PRO A 197 -5.51 -5.33 11.26
N SER A 198 -5.00 -4.80 12.37
CA SER A 198 -3.98 -5.48 13.20
C SER A 198 -4.34 -6.91 13.62
N GLU A 199 -5.59 -7.18 14.01
CA GLU A 199 -6.02 -8.52 14.41
C GLU A 199 -6.02 -9.51 13.25
N CYS A 200 -6.46 -9.08 12.05
CA CYS A 200 -6.42 -9.89 10.84
C CYS A 200 -4.97 -10.21 10.45
N VAL A 201 -4.10 -9.21 10.49
CA VAL A 201 -2.66 -9.35 10.21
C VAL A 201 -2.01 -10.31 11.20
N ARG A 202 -2.26 -10.13 12.51
CA ARG A 202 -1.74 -11.02 13.55
C ARG A 202 -2.19 -12.46 13.30
N LYS A 203 -3.48 -12.69 13.04
CA LYS A 203 -4.03 -14.02 12.77
C LYS A 203 -3.42 -14.68 11.54
N ALA A 204 -3.19 -13.91 10.46
CA ALA A 204 -2.60 -14.41 9.23
C ALA A 204 -1.12 -14.79 9.39
N LEU A 205 -0.39 -14.08 10.26
CA LEU A 205 1.06 -14.26 10.43
C LEU A 205 1.45 -15.17 11.60
N GLN A 206 0.56 -15.47 12.56
CA GLN A 206 0.91 -16.15 13.82
C GLN A 206 1.59 -17.52 13.68
N HIS A 207 1.49 -18.17 12.51
CA HIS A 207 2.06 -19.49 12.24
C HIS A 207 3.31 -19.46 11.36
N VAL A 208 3.70 -18.30 10.81
CA VAL A 208 4.93 -18.18 10.02
C VAL A 208 6.14 -17.97 10.93
N LYS A 209 7.33 -18.30 10.43
CA LYS A 209 8.61 -18.05 11.11
C LYS A 209 9.21 -16.70 10.72
N THR A 210 8.99 -16.31 9.47
CA THR A 210 9.56 -15.09 8.87
C THR A 210 8.49 -14.31 8.13
N VAL A 211 8.49 -12.99 8.26
CA VAL A 211 7.70 -12.09 7.40
C VAL A 211 8.64 -11.11 6.70
N VAL A 212 8.46 -10.94 5.39
CA VAL A 212 9.14 -9.93 4.58
C VAL A 212 8.10 -8.90 4.17
N VAL A 213 8.19 -7.70 4.72
CA VAL A 213 7.30 -6.59 4.38
C VAL A 213 7.91 -5.83 3.21
N ILE A 214 7.14 -5.68 2.13
CA ILE A 214 7.53 -4.87 0.98
C ILE A 214 6.78 -3.55 1.01
N ASP A 215 7.53 -2.47 1.14
CA ASP A 215 7.03 -1.11 1.13
C ASP A 215 7.38 -0.42 -0.19
N ARG A 216 6.38 0.21 -0.81
CA ARG A 216 6.57 1.15 -1.94
C ARG A 216 6.59 2.59 -1.48
N ALA A 217 7.00 2.84 -0.24
CA ALA A 217 7.19 4.16 0.33
C ALA A 217 8.20 4.06 1.48
N ILE A 218 8.81 5.18 1.84
CA ILE A 218 9.74 5.23 2.96
C ILE A 218 9.41 6.41 3.87
N SER A 219 9.40 6.16 5.17
CA SER A 219 9.48 7.21 6.18
C SER A 219 10.96 7.50 6.44
N ALA A 220 11.48 8.56 5.81
CA ALA A 220 12.90 8.92 5.88
C ALA A 220 13.40 9.00 7.34
N GLY A 221 14.52 8.33 7.63
CA GLY A 221 15.09 8.22 8.97
C GLY A 221 14.44 7.16 9.87
N VAL A 222 13.42 6.43 9.38
CA VAL A 222 12.74 5.37 10.15
C VAL A 222 12.75 4.04 9.39
N GLY A 223 12.17 3.96 8.19
CA GLY A 223 12.02 2.70 7.46
C GLY A 223 10.72 2.60 6.65
N GLY A 224 10.25 1.38 6.42
CA GLY A 224 8.98 1.10 5.75
C GLY A 224 7.80 1.61 6.58
N ILE A 225 6.70 1.99 5.92
CA ILE A 225 5.52 2.53 6.61
C ILE A 225 4.59 1.38 7.03
N VAL A 226 4.37 0.43 6.12
CA VAL A 226 3.60 -0.79 6.40
C VAL A 226 4.35 -1.68 7.38
N GLU A 227 5.68 -1.73 7.26
CA GLU A 227 6.59 -2.40 8.18
C GLU A 227 6.26 -2.13 9.66
N LEU A 228 6.05 -0.87 10.04
CA LEU A 228 5.81 -0.46 11.42
C LEU A 228 4.46 -0.97 11.95
N GLU A 229 3.45 -1.04 11.08
CA GLU A 229 2.13 -1.55 11.45
C GLU A 229 2.13 -3.08 11.60
N VAL A 230 2.87 -3.77 10.73
CA VAL A 230 3.10 -5.21 10.86
C VAL A 230 3.86 -5.50 12.15
N MET A 231 4.95 -4.76 12.42
CA MET A 231 5.76 -4.89 13.64
C MET A 231 4.90 -4.77 14.91
N LYS A 232 4.01 -3.77 14.95
CA LYS A 232 3.04 -3.60 16.04
C LYS A 232 2.11 -4.81 16.17
N SER A 233 1.60 -5.31 15.04
CA SER A 233 0.59 -6.38 15.01
C SER A 233 1.16 -7.75 15.44
N ILE A 234 2.44 -8.02 15.12
CA ILE A 234 3.11 -9.27 15.49
C ILE A 234 3.84 -9.22 16.84
N ARG A 235 3.75 -8.10 17.57
CA ARG A 235 4.43 -7.94 18.85
C ARG A 235 4.17 -9.13 19.79
N GLY A 236 5.24 -9.65 20.37
CA GLY A 236 5.21 -10.81 21.27
C GLY A 236 5.14 -12.18 20.57
N LEU A 237 5.07 -12.23 19.24
CA LEU A 237 5.21 -13.47 18.48
C LEU A 237 6.68 -13.71 18.10
N PRO A 238 7.15 -14.97 18.08
CA PRO A 238 8.52 -15.31 17.72
C PRO A 238 8.72 -15.32 16.19
N ILE A 239 8.38 -14.21 15.52
CA ILE A 239 8.45 -14.06 14.06
C ILE A 239 9.61 -13.11 13.73
N ARG A 240 10.49 -13.54 12.82
CA ARG A 240 11.53 -12.64 12.28
C ARG A 240 10.93 -11.76 11.19
N GLN A 241 11.03 -10.45 11.35
CA GLN A 241 10.55 -9.49 10.35
C GLN A 241 11.72 -8.90 9.57
N TYR A 242 11.54 -8.76 8.26
CA TYR A 242 12.45 -8.03 7.37
C TYR A 242 11.69 -6.96 6.60
N SER A 243 12.38 -5.87 6.30
CA SER A 243 11.86 -4.74 5.54
C SER A 243 12.58 -4.60 4.21
N VAL A 244 11.79 -4.53 3.14
CA VAL A 244 12.28 -4.33 1.78
C VAL A 244 11.57 -3.13 1.17
N ILE A 245 12.33 -2.09 0.86
CA ILE A 245 11.84 -0.92 0.12
C ILE A 245 12.05 -1.17 -1.37
N ALA A 246 10.97 -1.18 -2.14
CA ALA A 246 11.02 -1.55 -3.56
C ALA A 246 10.26 -0.56 -4.44
N GLY A 247 10.70 -0.44 -5.70
CA GLY A 247 9.96 0.24 -6.75
C GLY A 247 9.69 1.73 -6.56
N LEU A 248 10.46 2.42 -5.70
CA LEU A 248 10.32 3.85 -5.49
C LEU A 248 10.45 4.62 -6.81
N GLY A 249 9.57 5.59 -7.03
CA GLY A 249 9.57 6.43 -8.21
C GLY A 249 9.54 5.66 -9.53
N GLY A 250 8.81 4.55 -9.59
CA GLY A 250 8.61 3.74 -10.80
C GLY A 250 9.75 2.79 -11.15
N ARG A 251 10.75 2.60 -10.27
CA ARG A 251 11.81 1.63 -10.55
C ARG A 251 11.22 0.23 -10.76
N ALA A 252 11.64 -0.44 -11.83
CA ALA A 252 11.20 -1.80 -12.12
C ALA A 252 11.59 -2.76 -10.98
N VAL A 253 10.67 -3.65 -10.61
CA VAL A 253 10.90 -4.68 -9.59
C VAL A 253 10.83 -6.03 -10.26
N SER A 254 11.98 -6.70 -10.39
CA SER A 254 12.06 -7.98 -11.11
C SER A 254 11.74 -9.16 -10.20
N ARG A 255 11.17 -10.23 -10.78
CA ARG A 255 10.98 -11.52 -10.07
C ARG A 255 12.29 -12.08 -9.52
N GLN A 256 13.40 -11.90 -10.23
CA GLN A 256 14.72 -12.37 -9.80
C GLN A 256 15.21 -11.62 -8.55
N SER A 257 15.04 -10.29 -8.52
CA SER A 257 15.40 -9.46 -7.36
C SER A 257 14.55 -9.84 -6.13
N LEU A 258 13.23 -10.00 -6.32
CA LEU A 258 12.32 -10.46 -5.28
C LEU A 258 12.70 -11.85 -4.74
N ALA A 259 12.92 -12.83 -5.63
CA ALA A 259 13.33 -14.18 -5.24
C ALA A 259 14.63 -14.17 -4.44
N THR A 260 15.62 -13.37 -4.85
CA THR A 260 16.90 -13.22 -4.14
C THR A 260 16.71 -12.66 -2.74
N ALA A 261 15.87 -11.63 -2.59
CA ALA A 261 15.55 -11.05 -1.28
C ALA A 261 14.81 -12.05 -0.37
N PHE A 262 13.82 -12.77 -0.91
CA PHE A 262 13.04 -13.77 -0.17
C PHE A 262 13.91 -14.95 0.27
N GLU A 263 14.79 -15.45 -0.60
CA GLU A 263 15.74 -16.51 -0.23
C GLU A 263 16.71 -16.06 0.86
N SER A 264 17.18 -14.81 0.79
CA SER A 264 18.06 -14.23 1.81
C SER A 264 17.34 -14.12 3.16
N ALA A 265 16.07 -13.70 3.15
CA ALA A 265 15.23 -13.66 4.34
C ALA A 265 15.00 -15.06 4.94
N MET A 266 14.71 -16.06 4.11
CA MET A 266 14.56 -17.46 4.55
C MET A 266 15.84 -18.02 5.18
N LYS A 267 17.01 -17.64 4.65
CA LYS A 267 18.32 -18.07 5.15
C LYS A 267 18.77 -17.26 6.37
N GLY A 268 18.04 -16.22 6.76
CA GLY A 268 18.41 -15.36 7.88
C GLY A 268 19.51 -14.34 7.55
N THR A 269 19.88 -14.17 6.27
CA THR A 269 21.02 -13.36 5.80
C THR A 269 20.62 -12.00 5.23
N LEU A 270 19.32 -11.73 5.10
CA LEU A 270 18.85 -10.38 4.79
C LEU A 270 19.13 -9.45 5.98
N SER A 271 19.41 -8.18 5.70
CA SER A 271 19.70 -7.17 6.71
C SER A 271 18.51 -6.97 7.65
N ASP A 272 18.78 -6.78 8.95
CA ASP A 272 17.75 -6.38 9.93
C ASP A 272 17.36 -4.90 9.76
N GLU A 273 18.22 -4.08 9.14
CA GLU A 273 17.87 -2.74 8.66
C GLU A 273 17.12 -2.78 7.32
N PRO A 274 16.27 -1.78 7.00
CA PRO A 274 15.54 -1.71 5.74
C PRO A 274 16.42 -1.88 4.50
N THR A 275 16.11 -2.89 3.69
CA THR A 275 16.84 -3.18 2.46
C THR A 275 16.20 -2.45 1.27
N PHE A 276 16.93 -1.56 0.61
CA PHE A 276 16.49 -0.98 -0.65
C PHE A 276 16.77 -1.96 -1.80
N LEU A 277 15.71 -2.54 -2.36
CA LEU A 277 15.80 -3.51 -3.45
C LEU A 277 16.39 -2.83 -4.69
N ASP A 278 17.37 -3.50 -5.30
CA ASP A 278 18.07 -3.03 -6.49
C ASP A 278 18.72 -1.63 -6.34
N LEU A 279 19.12 -1.25 -5.11
CA LEU A 279 19.87 -0.03 -4.88
C LEU A 279 21.23 -0.10 -5.57
N ASP A 280 21.49 0.88 -6.43
CA ASP A 280 22.75 1.04 -7.13
C ASP A 280 23.82 1.62 -6.20
N LYS A 281 24.52 0.74 -5.47
CA LYS A 281 25.53 1.14 -4.49
C LYS A 281 26.68 1.92 -5.11
N GLU A 282 27.09 1.58 -6.33
CA GLU A 282 28.16 2.31 -7.03
C GLU A 282 27.76 3.77 -7.26
N LEU A 283 26.53 4.01 -7.71
CA LEU A 283 26.01 5.36 -7.92
C LEU A 283 25.92 6.15 -6.60
N VAL A 284 25.46 5.51 -5.53
CA VAL A 284 25.37 6.10 -4.19
C VAL A 284 26.76 6.43 -3.64
N ASP A 285 27.68 5.47 -3.65
CA ASP A 285 29.02 5.60 -3.10
C ASP A 285 29.81 6.70 -3.82
N ARG A 286 29.68 6.79 -5.16
CA ARG A 286 30.27 7.88 -5.96
C ARG A 286 29.74 9.26 -5.54
N GLN A 287 28.43 9.38 -5.29
CA GLN A 287 27.85 10.64 -4.84
C GLN A 287 28.29 11.00 -3.41
N LEU A 288 28.30 10.02 -2.49
CA LEU A 288 28.77 10.22 -1.12
C LEU A 288 30.25 10.62 -1.08
N GLU A 289 31.09 10.00 -1.91
CA GLU A 289 32.51 10.37 -2.03
C GLU A 289 32.68 11.81 -2.51
N ARG A 290 31.85 12.23 -3.48
CA ARG A 290 31.85 13.61 -3.97
C ARG A 290 31.49 14.60 -2.87
N GLU A 291 30.51 14.29 -2.04
CA GLU A 291 30.07 15.12 -0.89
C GLU A 291 31.09 15.15 0.24
N ARG A 292 31.87 14.08 0.43
CA ARG A 292 32.99 14.05 1.40
C ARG A 292 34.09 15.04 1.05
N HIS A 293 34.38 15.22 -0.25
CA HIS A 293 35.48 16.06 -0.71
C HIS A 293 35.09 17.48 -1.12
N MET A 294 33.82 17.72 -1.45
CA MET A 294 33.34 19.02 -1.92
C MET A 294 32.07 19.44 -1.18
N ARG A 295 32.07 20.67 -0.66
CA ARG A 295 30.89 21.24 0.02
C ARG A 295 29.79 21.69 -0.95
N HIS A 296 30.14 22.10 -2.17
CA HIS A 296 29.21 22.64 -3.15
C HIS A 296 29.08 21.67 -4.34
N VAL A 297 28.44 20.52 -4.13
CA VAL A 297 28.29 19.46 -5.16
C VAL A 297 27.15 19.71 -6.15
N GLY A 298 26.32 20.73 -5.92
CA GLY A 298 25.09 20.98 -6.67
C GLY A 298 23.93 20.07 -6.23
N PRO A 299 22.80 20.08 -6.97
CA PRO A 299 21.64 19.26 -6.63
C PRO A 299 21.93 17.76 -6.80
N VAL A 300 21.69 16.97 -5.76
CA VAL A 300 21.93 15.51 -5.76
C VAL A 300 21.22 14.81 -6.92
N ALA A 301 19.95 15.14 -7.17
CA ALA A 301 19.17 14.52 -8.24
C ALA A 301 19.75 14.77 -9.64
N GLU A 302 20.25 15.98 -9.91
CA GLU A 302 20.89 16.30 -11.18
C GLU A 302 22.20 15.52 -11.36
N ALA A 303 23.01 15.45 -10.30
CA ALA A 303 24.26 14.69 -10.32
C ALA A 303 24.03 13.19 -10.58
N LEU A 304 23.02 12.60 -9.92
CA LEU A 304 22.65 11.20 -10.13
C LEU A 304 22.17 10.94 -11.57
N ASN A 305 21.29 11.80 -12.10
CA ASN A 305 20.83 11.68 -13.49
C ASN A 305 22.00 11.73 -14.47
N ARG A 306 22.93 12.68 -14.30
CA ARG A 306 24.11 12.81 -15.16
C ARG A 306 24.95 11.53 -15.15
N HIS A 307 25.23 10.98 -13.97
CA HIS A 307 26.00 9.73 -13.85
C HIS A 307 25.27 8.53 -14.48
N VAL A 308 23.95 8.44 -14.34
CA VAL A 308 23.16 7.41 -15.02
C VAL A 308 23.26 7.55 -16.53
N THR A 309 23.13 8.76 -17.07
CA THR A 309 23.28 9.04 -18.51
C THR A 309 24.69 8.71 -19.01
N GLU A 310 25.74 9.11 -18.31
CA GLU A 310 27.13 8.77 -18.63
C GLU A 310 27.34 7.26 -18.69
N ARG A 311 26.76 6.52 -17.74
CA ARG A 311 26.86 5.06 -17.68
C ARG A 311 26.08 4.38 -18.80
N LYS A 312 24.87 4.84 -19.11
CA LYS A 312 24.10 4.32 -20.24
C LYS A 312 24.86 4.48 -21.55
N LEU A 313 25.43 5.66 -21.79
CA LEU A 313 26.27 5.94 -22.95
C LEU A 313 27.48 5.01 -23.05
N SER A 314 28.19 4.78 -21.94
CA SER A 314 29.37 3.90 -21.96
C SER A 314 29.03 2.43 -22.22
N ARG A 315 27.79 2.02 -21.93
CA ARG A 315 27.27 0.67 -22.18
C ARG A 315 26.54 0.52 -23.52
N GLY A 316 26.37 1.60 -24.28
CA GLY A 316 25.56 1.60 -25.50
C GLY A 316 24.06 1.40 -25.24
N GLU A 317 23.59 1.73 -24.03
CA GLU A 317 22.18 1.71 -23.65
C GLU A 317 21.48 3.00 -24.10
N GLU A 318 20.17 2.91 -24.38
CA GLU A 318 19.36 4.07 -24.75
C GLU A 318 19.14 5.01 -23.55
N ILE A 319 19.29 6.32 -23.76
CA ILE A 319 19.17 7.36 -22.71
C ILE A 319 17.72 7.52 -22.28
#